data_AF-A0A9N8KVJ4-F1
#
_entry.id   AF-A0A9N8KVJ4-F1
#
_cell.length_a   1.000
_cell.length_b   1.000
_cell.length_c   1.000
_cell.angle_alpha   90.00
_cell.angle_beta   90.00
_cell.angle_gamma   90.00
#
_symmetry.space_group_name_H-M   'P 1'
#
loop_
_entity.id
_entity.type
_entity.pdbx_description
1 polymer ?
#
loop_
_entity_poly.entity_id
_entity_poly.type
_entity_poly.pdbx_seq_one_letter_code
_entity_poly.pdbx_strand_id
1 'polypeptide(L)'
;MGTRMLQRLVYPTLINSFKTVSPAFIHNNERIVVSNLPNFTAVRNYAKSKDKGKDKKGKGAKVEINVAAISELVPVDKMKDRCNAAIDKMKEDFAKNLSLRSTTGSIETLRIKFEGKDYELQELAQIVRKNPKTMVINFASFPQAIPNALKAIQGSGLNLNPQQDGTTLYVPVPKVTKEHREALAKNAKALYIKCRDAVKDVQSDFNKKLKRQNGVSEDLVFNLTKQINAICDEYQNEAKLIYDTKHNELVGK
;
A
#
# COMPACT_ATOMS: atom_id res chain seq x y z
N MET A 1 16.94 11.00 -28.53
CA MET A 1 17.07 12.41 -28.94
C MET A 1 15.87 13.18 -28.42
N GLY A 2 16.09 14.31 -27.76
CA GLY A 2 15.05 15.13 -27.14
C GLY A 2 15.69 16.27 -26.35
N THR A 3 16.24 17.24 -27.07
CA THR A 3 16.97 18.40 -26.55
C THR A 3 16.01 19.42 -25.93
N ARG A 4 16.34 19.87 -24.72
CA ARG A 4 15.64 20.93 -23.96
C ARG A 4 15.88 22.29 -24.61
N MET A 5 14.83 23.04 -24.92
CA MET A 5 14.94 24.47 -25.20
C MET A 5 14.98 25.26 -23.88
N LEU A 6 16.10 25.93 -23.64
CA LEU A 6 16.27 26.96 -22.61
C LEU A 6 15.75 28.28 -23.17
N GLN A 7 14.64 28.80 -22.62
CA GLN A 7 14.25 30.20 -22.85
C GLN A 7 15.14 31.12 -22.03
N ARG A 8 15.82 32.03 -22.75
CA ARG A 8 16.78 33.01 -22.24
C ARG A 8 16.00 34.15 -21.55
N LEU A 9 16.12 34.27 -20.23
CA LEU A 9 15.68 35.44 -19.46
C LEU A 9 16.60 36.62 -19.77
N VAL A 10 16.06 37.70 -20.35
CA VAL A 10 16.76 38.98 -20.50
C VAL A 10 16.28 39.89 -19.37
N TYR A 11 17.19 40.21 -18.43
CA TYR A 11 16.96 41.26 -17.43
C TYR A 11 17.52 42.58 -17.96
N PRO A 12 16.76 43.69 -17.96
CA PRO A 12 17.33 45.01 -18.20
C PRO A 12 17.95 45.56 -16.92
N THR A 13 19.27 45.70 -16.91
CA THR A 13 20.02 46.47 -15.89
C THR A 13 19.88 47.97 -16.18
N LEU A 14 19.28 48.73 -15.26
CA LEU A 14 19.29 50.19 -15.32
C LEU A 14 20.64 50.70 -14.82
N ILE A 15 21.36 51.35 -15.74
CA ILE A 15 22.66 51.99 -15.53
C ILE A 15 22.44 53.33 -14.82
N ASN A 16 23.12 53.49 -13.69
CA ASN A 16 23.31 54.75 -12.99
C ASN A 16 23.94 55.78 -13.95
N SER A 17 23.27 56.90 -14.18
CA SER A 17 23.84 58.06 -14.87
C SER A 17 23.66 59.29 -13.99
N PHE A 18 24.60 59.52 -13.07
CA PHE A 18 24.82 60.85 -12.51
C PHE A 18 25.29 61.77 -13.64
N LYS A 19 24.44 62.69 -14.09
CA LYS A 19 24.88 63.83 -14.92
C LYS A 19 25.15 65.02 -14.01
N THR A 20 26.38 65.51 -14.07
CA THR A 20 26.89 66.71 -13.42
C THR A 20 26.16 67.95 -13.93
N VAL A 21 25.66 68.78 -13.02
CA VAL A 21 25.06 70.09 -13.33
C VAL A 21 26.19 71.09 -13.57
N SER A 22 26.22 71.69 -14.75
CA SER A 22 27.09 72.84 -15.07
C SER A 22 26.30 74.13 -14.82
N PRO A 23 26.87 75.15 -14.15
CA PRO A 23 26.12 76.36 -13.83
C PRO A 23 26.16 77.32 -15.01
N ALA A 24 25.01 77.64 -15.59
CA ALA A 24 24.85 78.77 -16.50
C ALA A 24 23.99 79.84 -15.80
N PHE A 25 24.64 80.95 -15.48
CA PHE A 25 24.03 82.20 -15.04
C PHE A 25 23.17 82.78 -16.17
N ILE A 26 21.85 82.92 -15.99
CA ILE A 26 21.03 83.91 -16.71
C ILE A 26 19.97 84.50 -15.77
N HIS A 27 19.87 85.82 -15.85
CA HIS A 27 19.02 86.76 -15.12
C HIS A 27 17.52 86.66 -15.48
N ASN A 28 16.70 87.28 -14.62
CA ASN A 28 15.34 87.78 -14.86
C ASN A 28 14.14 86.82 -14.68
N ASN A 29 13.59 86.86 -13.46
CA ASN A 29 12.19 87.22 -13.16
C ASN A 29 11.04 86.61 -13.99
N GLU A 30 10.95 85.28 -14.05
CA GLU A 30 9.68 84.61 -14.38
C GLU A 30 9.34 83.53 -13.34
N ARG A 31 8.12 83.59 -12.83
CA ARG A 31 7.56 82.62 -11.86
C ARG A 31 7.46 81.24 -12.51
N ILE A 32 8.26 80.29 -12.06
CA ILE A 32 8.07 78.87 -12.40
C ILE A 32 6.88 78.36 -11.58
N VAL A 33 5.74 78.19 -12.24
CA VAL A 33 4.60 77.43 -11.69
C VAL A 33 4.98 75.95 -11.76
N VAL A 34 5.25 75.34 -10.61
CA VAL A 34 5.50 73.89 -10.51
C VAL A 34 4.17 73.15 -10.54
N SER A 35 3.62 72.91 -11.73
CA SER A 35 2.49 72.00 -11.94
C SER A 35 3.00 70.60 -12.28
N ASN A 36 3.29 69.82 -11.23
CA ASN A 36 3.15 68.36 -11.19
C ASN A 36 3.85 67.83 -9.93
N LEU A 37 3.10 67.70 -8.83
CA LEU A 37 3.51 66.79 -7.77
C LEU A 37 3.32 65.36 -8.30
N PRO A 38 4.37 64.52 -8.39
CA PRO A 38 4.19 63.14 -8.79
C PRO A 38 3.37 62.43 -7.71
N ASN A 39 2.19 61.92 -8.08
CA ASN A 39 1.34 61.11 -7.21
C ASN A 39 2.11 59.85 -6.77
N PHE A 40 2.60 59.86 -5.53
CA PHE A 40 3.24 58.70 -4.93
C PHE A 40 2.17 57.70 -4.51
N THR A 41 1.90 56.71 -5.36
CA THR A 41 1.07 55.56 -4.97
C THR A 41 1.97 54.54 -4.28
N ALA A 42 1.77 54.38 -2.96
CA ALA A 42 2.53 53.41 -2.17
C ALA A 42 2.02 51.98 -2.47
N VAL A 43 2.67 51.27 -3.40
CA VAL A 43 2.40 49.85 -3.64
C VAL A 43 3.18 49.03 -2.61
N ARG A 44 2.45 48.30 -1.74
CA ARG A 44 3.05 47.31 -0.82
C ARG A 44 3.36 46.03 -1.60
N ASN A 45 4.64 45.77 -1.84
CA ASN A 45 5.10 44.49 -2.37
C ASN A 45 5.29 43.49 -1.23
N TYR A 46 4.45 42.47 -1.15
CA TYR A 46 4.65 41.36 -0.21
C TYR A 46 5.88 40.55 -0.63
N ALA A 47 6.81 40.33 0.29
CA ALA A 47 7.96 39.47 0.06
C ALA A 47 7.47 38.03 -0.16
N LYS A 48 7.71 37.47 -1.36
CA LYS A 48 7.52 36.04 -1.58
C LYS A 48 8.49 35.30 -0.67
N SER A 49 7.96 34.43 0.20
CA SER A 49 8.77 33.46 0.93
C SER A 49 9.64 32.71 -0.05
N LYS A 50 10.95 32.60 0.24
CA LYS A 50 11.90 31.80 -0.50
C LYS A 50 11.29 30.42 -0.72
N ASP A 51 10.97 30.08 -1.97
CA ASP A 51 10.57 28.73 -2.36
C ASP A 51 11.73 27.81 -1.96
N LYS A 52 11.61 27.15 -0.81
CA LYS A 52 12.35 25.91 -0.58
C LYS A 52 11.75 24.94 -1.58
N GLY A 53 12.35 24.88 -2.77
CA GLY A 53 12.16 23.76 -3.66
C GLY A 53 12.19 22.49 -2.81
N LYS A 54 11.19 21.63 -2.97
CA LYS A 54 11.25 20.28 -2.42
C LYS A 54 12.44 19.60 -3.08
N ASP A 55 13.63 19.83 -2.54
CA ASP A 55 14.73 18.91 -2.72
C ASP A 55 14.16 17.57 -2.28
N LYS A 56 14.04 16.66 -3.26
CA LYS A 56 13.70 15.27 -2.98
C LYS A 56 14.72 14.83 -1.96
N LYS A 57 14.32 14.80 -0.68
CA LYS A 57 15.10 14.30 0.45
C LYS A 57 15.69 13.00 -0.06
N GLY A 58 16.98 13.02 -0.36
CA GLY A 58 17.64 11.89 -1.02
C GLY A 58 17.27 10.64 -0.24
N LYS A 59 16.95 9.54 -0.94
CA LYS A 59 16.85 8.23 -0.29
C LYS A 59 18.08 8.13 0.61
N GLY A 60 17.85 8.04 1.92
CA GLY A 60 18.94 8.04 2.90
C GLY A 60 20.00 7.03 2.48
N ALA A 61 21.27 7.31 2.78
CA ALA A 61 22.37 6.40 2.49
C ALA A 61 21.95 4.98 2.87
N LYS A 62 22.06 4.04 1.91
CA LYS A 62 21.69 2.65 2.10
C LYS A 62 22.52 2.14 3.29
N VAL A 63 21.85 1.80 4.38
CA VAL A 63 22.53 1.34 5.60
C VAL A 63 23.20 0.01 5.24
N GLU A 64 24.52 -0.05 5.32
CA GLU A 64 25.25 -1.30 5.16
C GLU A 64 24.95 -2.19 6.38
N ILE A 65 24.28 -3.32 6.12
CA ILE A 65 23.86 -4.25 7.16
C ILE A 65 25.04 -5.18 7.46
N ASN A 66 25.70 -5.00 8.59
CA ASN A 66 26.75 -5.90 9.04
C ASN A 66 26.16 -6.93 10.02
N VAL A 67 25.61 -8.02 9.47
CA VAL A 67 24.86 -9.04 10.23
C VAL A 67 25.71 -9.67 11.35
N ALA A 68 27.02 -9.82 11.15
CA ALA A 68 27.92 -10.42 12.13
C ALA A 68 28.03 -9.56 13.41
N ALA A 69 28.17 -8.25 13.25
CA ALA A 69 28.26 -7.31 14.38
C ALA A 69 26.94 -7.19 15.18
N ILE A 70 25.79 -7.39 14.53
CA ILE A 70 24.49 -7.39 15.22
C ILE A 70 24.30 -8.69 16.01
N SER A 71 24.70 -9.82 15.43
CA SER A 71 24.48 -11.16 16.00
C SER A 71 25.15 -11.37 17.35
N GLU A 72 26.25 -10.67 17.63
CA GLU A 72 26.99 -10.79 18.88
C GLU A 72 26.23 -10.21 20.09
N LEU A 73 25.47 -9.14 19.87
CA LEU A 73 24.77 -8.40 20.93
C LEU A 73 23.27 -8.71 21.00
N VAL A 74 22.67 -9.08 19.86
CA VAL A 74 21.23 -9.34 19.74
C VAL A 74 21.00 -10.53 18.81
N PRO A 75 20.16 -11.52 19.19
CA PRO A 75 19.83 -12.64 18.31
C PRO A 75 18.98 -12.16 17.12
N VAL A 76 19.63 -11.86 16.00
CA VAL A 76 19.00 -11.39 14.76
C VAL A 76 18.09 -12.44 14.15
N ASP A 77 18.45 -13.72 14.26
CA ASP A 77 17.66 -14.81 13.68
C ASP A 77 16.25 -14.85 14.30
N LYS A 78 16.17 -14.73 15.63
CA LYS A 78 14.88 -14.63 16.35
C LYS A 78 14.04 -13.42 15.92
N MET A 79 14.68 -12.33 15.48
CA MET A 79 13.97 -11.16 14.95
C MET A 79 13.40 -11.47 13.58
N LYS A 80 14.20 -12.05 12.68
CA LYS A 80 13.79 -12.46 11.34
C LYS A 80 12.65 -13.47 11.40
N ASP A 81 12.75 -14.48 12.26
CA ASP A 81 11.71 -15.50 12.44
C ASP A 81 10.37 -14.89 12.86
N ARG A 82 10.38 -13.93 13.80
CA ARG A 82 9.17 -13.21 14.22
C ARG A 82 8.57 -12.35 13.12
N CYS A 83 9.41 -11.67 12.34
CA CYS A 83 8.96 -10.91 11.17
C CYS A 83 8.34 -11.81 10.10
N ASN A 84 8.99 -12.94 9.79
CA ASN A 84 8.49 -13.93 8.84
C ASN A 84 7.15 -14.50 9.30
N ALA A 85 7.03 -14.89 10.57
CA ALA A 85 5.77 -15.38 11.14
C ALA A 85 4.62 -14.36 11.02
N ALA A 86 4.91 -13.06 11.15
CA ALA A 86 3.91 -12.01 10.95
C ALA A 86 3.45 -11.93 9.48
N ILE A 87 4.39 -12.03 8.53
CA ILE A 87 4.10 -12.04 7.09
C ILE A 87 3.32 -13.30 6.70
N ASP A 88 3.71 -14.47 7.20
CA ASP A 88 3.05 -15.72 6.86
C ASP A 88 1.63 -15.78 7.41
N LYS A 89 1.42 -15.28 8.64
CA LYS A 89 0.08 -15.09 9.18
C LYS A 89 -0.77 -14.15 8.31
N MET A 90 -0.18 -13.05 7.82
CA MET A 90 -0.88 -12.15 6.89
C MET A 90 -1.26 -12.86 5.58
N LYS A 91 -0.36 -13.68 5.01
CA LYS A 91 -0.64 -14.48 3.80
C LYS A 91 -1.78 -15.47 4.02
N GLU A 92 -1.78 -16.18 5.16
CA GLU A 92 -2.87 -17.08 5.52
C GLU A 92 -4.20 -16.35 5.68
N ASP A 93 -4.21 -15.23 6.39
CA ASP A 93 -5.41 -14.43 6.61
C ASP A 93 -5.96 -13.88 5.30
N PHE A 94 -5.09 -13.53 4.34
CA PHE A 94 -5.48 -13.14 2.99
C PHE A 94 -6.09 -14.32 2.22
N ALA A 95 -5.50 -15.51 2.29
CA ALA A 95 -6.03 -16.69 1.61
C ALA A 95 -7.41 -17.10 2.15
N LYS A 96 -7.62 -16.99 3.46
CA LYS A 96 -8.87 -17.37 4.14
C LYS A 96 -9.99 -16.35 3.93
N ASN A 97 -9.70 -15.05 4.06
CA ASN A 97 -10.73 -14.01 4.18
C ASN A 97 -10.94 -13.16 2.92
N LEU A 98 -9.98 -13.11 1.99
CA LEU A 98 -9.98 -12.14 0.88
C LEU A 98 -10.21 -12.76 -0.50
N SER A 99 -10.88 -13.91 -0.56
CA SER A 99 -11.20 -14.53 -1.85
C SER A 99 -12.37 -13.80 -2.54
N LEU A 100 -12.12 -13.24 -3.73
CA LEU A 100 -13.17 -12.63 -4.58
C LEU A 100 -14.11 -13.64 -5.21
N ARG A 101 -13.62 -14.87 -5.38
CA ARG A 101 -14.40 -15.97 -5.92
C ARG A 101 -14.82 -16.81 -4.74
N SER A 102 -16.07 -17.25 -4.71
CA SER A 102 -16.46 -18.42 -3.94
C SER A 102 -15.41 -19.49 -4.24
N THR A 103 -14.54 -19.74 -3.27
CA THR A 103 -13.46 -20.70 -3.42
C THR A 103 -14.15 -22.03 -3.58
N THR A 104 -13.77 -22.82 -4.58
CA THR A 104 -14.30 -24.17 -4.76
C THR A 104 -14.26 -24.94 -3.42
N GLY A 105 -13.23 -24.68 -2.62
CA GLY A 105 -13.06 -25.12 -1.22
C GLY A 105 -14.25 -24.94 -0.28
N SER A 106 -15.05 -23.87 -0.40
CA SER A 106 -16.23 -23.68 0.47
C SER A 106 -17.37 -24.62 0.10
N ILE A 107 -17.46 -25.02 -1.17
CA ILE A 107 -18.46 -25.98 -1.66
C ILE A 107 -17.92 -27.41 -1.49
N GLU A 108 -16.62 -27.62 -1.66
CA GLU A 108 -15.92 -28.90 -1.45
C GLU A 108 -16.09 -29.42 -0.02
N THR A 109 -15.90 -28.57 0.99
CA THR A 109 -16.00 -28.93 2.42
C THR A 109 -17.44 -28.98 2.96
N LEU A 110 -18.43 -28.81 2.09
CA LEU A 110 -19.84 -28.85 2.48
C LEU A 110 -20.23 -30.26 2.92
N ARG A 111 -20.74 -30.40 4.14
CA ARG A 111 -21.21 -31.68 4.67
C ARG A 111 -22.58 -32.06 4.11
N ILE A 112 -22.68 -33.29 3.60
CA ILE A 112 -23.87 -33.86 3.00
C ILE A 112 -24.17 -35.17 3.70
N LYS A 113 -25.44 -35.36 4.10
CA LYS A 113 -25.91 -36.64 4.62
C LYS A 113 -26.18 -37.58 3.46
N PHE A 114 -25.49 -38.70 3.42
CA PHE A 114 -25.70 -39.76 2.44
C PHE A 114 -25.71 -41.11 3.15
N GLU A 115 -26.78 -41.89 2.94
CA GLU A 115 -26.96 -43.22 3.56
C GLU A 115 -26.74 -43.26 5.09
N GLY A 116 -27.18 -42.21 5.79
CA GLY A 116 -27.10 -42.13 7.26
C GLY A 116 -25.75 -41.68 7.83
N LYS A 117 -24.77 -41.36 6.97
CA LYS A 117 -23.47 -40.78 7.37
C LYS A 117 -23.27 -39.40 6.75
N ASP A 118 -22.42 -38.60 7.40
CA ASP A 118 -22.02 -37.29 6.91
C ASP A 118 -20.74 -37.46 6.07
N TYR A 119 -20.77 -36.97 4.83
CA TYR A 119 -19.65 -36.95 3.88
C TYR A 119 -19.39 -35.53 3.41
N GLU A 120 -18.17 -35.25 2.95
CA GLU A 120 -17.89 -34.00 2.25
C GLU A 120 -18.32 -34.10 0.79
N LEU A 121 -18.74 -32.97 0.20
CA LEU A 121 -19.20 -32.97 -1.19
C LEU A 121 -18.09 -33.38 -2.17
N GLN A 122 -16.83 -33.08 -1.85
CA GLN A 122 -15.67 -33.52 -2.64
C GLN A 122 -15.51 -35.05 -2.68
N GLU A 123 -15.97 -35.78 -1.66
CA GLU A 123 -15.86 -37.25 -1.60
C GLU A 123 -16.92 -37.92 -2.47
N LEU A 124 -18.09 -37.29 -2.60
CA LEU A 124 -19.23 -37.83 -3.34
C LEU A 124 -19.26 -37.37 -4.81
N ALA A 125 -18.58 -36.29 -5.16
CA ALA A 125 -18.64 -35.69 -6.48
C ALA A 125 -17.36 -34.99 -6.91
N GLN A 126 -17.12 -34.95 -8.21
CA GLN A 126 -16.04 -34.16 -8.80
C GLN A 126 -16.51 -32.73 -9.05
N ILE A 127 -15.87 -31.75 -8.42
CA ILE A 127 -16.19 -30.33 -8.59
C ILE A 127 -15.20 -29.70 -9.58
N VAL A 128 -15.71 -29.16 -10.68
CA VAL A 128 -14.92 -28.53 -11.74
C VAL A 128 -15.49 -27.16 -12.08
N ARG A 129 -14.62 -26.16 -12.20
CA ARG A 129 -15.03 -24.81 -12.62
C ARG A 129 -15.00 -24.70 -14.15
N LYS A 130 -16.15 -24.87 -14.80
CA LYS A 130 -16.28 -24.71 -16.26
C LYS A 130 -16.08 -23.26 -16.71
N ASN A 131 -16.74 -22.32 -16.04
CA ASN A 131 -16.67 -20.89 -16.35
C ASN A 131 -16.51 -20.06 -15.06
N PRO A 132 -16.03 -18.81 -15.12
CA PRO A 132 -16.00 -17.91 -13.96
C PRO A 132 -17.34 -17.79 -13.23
N LYS A 133 -18.44 -17.86 -14.00
CA LYS A 133 -19.84 -17.71 -13.56
C LYS A 133 -20.54 -19.04 -13.26
N THR A 134 -19.96 -20.19 -13.60
CA THR A 134 -20.65 -21.48 -13.51
C THR A 134 -19.68 -22.57 -13.08
N MET A 135 -20.02 -23.22 -11.97
CA MET A 135 -19.35 -24.42 -11.48
C MET A 135 -20.17 -25.65 -11.86
N VAL A 136 -19.48 -26.77 -12.06
CA VAL A 136 -20.07 -28.04 -12.48
C VAL A 136 -19.68 -29.07 -11.43
N ILE A 137 -20.66 -29.77 -10.89
CA ILE A 137 -20.48 -30.81 -9.89
C ILE A 137 -20.98 -32.11 -10.51
N ASN A 138 -20.08 -33.06 -10.73
CA ASN A 138 -20.37 -34.32 -11.39
C ASN A 138 -20.52 -35.45 -10.36
N PHE A 139 -21.69 -36.06 -10.31
CA PHE A 139 -22.04 -37.17 -9.41
C PHE A 139 -22.03 -38.53 -10.12
N ALA A 140 -21.20 -38.73 -11.14
CA ALA A 140 -21.15 -39.97 -11.93
C ALA A 140 -21.04 -41.25 -11.07
N SER A 141 -20.34 -41.20 -9.93
CA SER A 141 -20.19 -42.33 -9.02
C SER A 141 -21.39 -42.56 -8.09
N PHE A 142 -22.12 -41.49 -7.73
CA PHE A 142 -23.19 -41.53 -6.72
C PHE A 142 -24.38 -40.63 -7.09
N PRO A 143 -25.15 -40.96 -8.16
CA PRO A 143 -26.28 -40.14 -8.61
C PRO A 143 -27.39 -40.00 -7.56
N GLN A 144 -27.55 -40.99 -6.67
CA GLN A 144 -28.50 -40.95 -5.57
C GLN A 144 -28.19 -39.87 -4.50
N ALA A 145 -26.97 -39.32 -4.47
CA ALA A 145 -26.59 -38.26 -3.52
C ALA A 145 -27.06 -36.86 -3.95
N ILE A 146 -27.47 -36.69 -5.22
CA ILE A 146 -27.83 -35.39 -5.82
C ILE A 146 -28.91 -34.64 -5.03
N PRO A 147 -30.03 -35.25 -4.60
CA PRO A 147 -31.08 -34.54 -3.87
C PRO A 147 -30.60 -33.98 -2.52
N ASN A 148 -29.72 -34.71 -1.83
CA ASN A 148 -29.16 -34.28 -0.55
C ASN A 148 -28.12 -33.18 -0.76
N ALA A 149 -27.31 -33.28 -1.81
CA ALA A 149 -26.37 -32.23 -2.21
C ALA A 149 -27.08 -30.92 -2.58
N LEU A 150 -28.20 -31.00 -3.32
CA LEU A 150 -28.97 -29.82 -3.74
C LEU A 150 -29.52 -29.06 -2.52
N LYS A 151 -30.09 -29.78 -1.55
CA LYS A 151 -30.56 -29.22 -0.29
C LYS A 151 -29.43 -28.61 0.52
N ALA A 152 -28.29 -29.30 0.61
CA ALA A 152 -27.15 -28.83 1.38
C ALA A 152 -26.54 -27.55 0.76
N ILE A 153 -26.42 -27.48 -0.57
CA ILE A 153 -25.92 -26.29 -1.28
C ILE A 153 -26.87 -25.11 -1.08
N GLN A 154 -28.19 -25.31 -1.18
CA GLN A 154 -29.17 -24.25 -0.93
C GLN A 154 -29.17 -23.80 0.54
N GLY A 155 -28.98 -24.71 1.48
CA GLY A 155 -28.89 -24.43 2.93
C GLY A 155 -27.55 -23.89 3.42
N SER A 156 -26.51 -23.87 2.58
CA SER A 156 -25.13 -23.49 2.94
C SER A 156 -24.93 -22.01 3.29
N GLY A 157 -25.96 -21.17 3.11
CA GLY A 157 -25.85 -19.72 3.27
C GLY A 157 -25.08 -19.03 2.14
N LEU A 158 -24.64 -19.77 1.12
CA LEU A 158 -23.94 -19.23 -0.06
C LEU A 158 -24.88 -18.58 -1.09
N ASN A 159 -26.20 -18.68 -0.88
CA ASN A 159 -27.24 -18.13 -1.77
C ASN A 159 -27.04 -18.55 -3.24
N LEU A 160 -26.66 -19.81 -3.47
CA LEU A 160 -26.46 -20.39 -4.78
C LEU A 160 -27.71 -21.18 -5.20
N ASN A 161 -28.08 -21.09 -6.48
CA ASN A 161 -29.22 -21.83 -7.02
C ASN A 161 -28.75 -22.91 -8.01
N PRO A 162 -28.42 -24.12 -7.53
CA PRO A 162 -27.95 -25.20 -8.40
C PRO A 162 -29.06 -25.73 -9.31
N GLN A 163 -28.71 -26.05 -10.56
CA GLN A 163 -29.58 -26.67 -11.55
C GLN A 163 -29.08 -28.08 -11.87
N GLN A 164 -29.95 -29.08 -11.78
CA GLN A 164 -29.62 -30.47 -12.11
C GLN A 164 -29.81 -30.73 -13.61
N ASP A 165 -28.86 -31.44 -14.21
CA ASP A 165 -28.89 -31.97 -15.57
C ASP A 165 -28.34 -33.41 -15.56
N GLY A 166 -29.24 -34.39 -15.55
CA GLY A 166 -28.89 -35.80 -15.40
C GLY A 166 -28.08 -36.07 -14.13
N THR A 167 -26.82 -36.50 -14.29
CA THR A 167 -25.85 -36.79 -13.21
C THR A 167 -24.97 -35.59 -12.83
N THR A 168 -25.19 -34.43 -13.47
CA THR A 168 -24.38 -33.24 -13.29
C THR A 168 -25.21 -32.10 -12.71
N LEU A 169 -24.59 -31.29 -11.85
CA LEU A 169 -25.22 -30.16 -11.19
C LEU A 169 -24.47 -28.86 -11.56
N TYR A 170 -25.18 -27.93 -12.18
CA TYR A 170 -24.67 -26.62 -12.58
C TYR A 170 -24.96 -25.60 -11.49
N VAL A 171 -23.91 -25.02 -10.91
CA VAL A 171 -24.03 -24.00 -9.86
C VAL A 171 -23.64 -22.64 -10.43
N PRO A 172 -24.60 -21.73 -10.69
CA PRO A 172 -24.31 -20.38 -11.09
C PRO A 172 -23.73 -19.62 -9.90
N VAL A 173 -22.55 -19.05 -10.07
CA VAL A 173 -21.88 -18.20 -9.07
C VAL A 173 -22.29 -16.75 -9.34
N PRO A 174 -22.92 -16.07 -8.36
CA PRO A 174 -23.27 -14.66 -8.47
C PRO A 174 -22.05 -13.80 -8.79
N LYS A 175 -22.27 -12.70 -9.51
CA LYS A 175 -21.22 -11.70 -9.72
C LYS A 175 -20.95 -10.98 -8.40
N VAL A 176 -19.68 -10.85 -8.03
CA VAL A 176 -19.28 -9.96 -6.94
C VAL A 176 -19.61 -8.50 -7.30
N THR A 177 -20.43 -7.87 -6.48
CA THR A 177 -20.78 -6.44 -6.61
C THR A 177 -19.58 -5.56 -6.30
N LYS A 178 -19.59 -4.31 -6.79
CA LYS A 178 -18.53 -3.34 -6.51
C LYS A 178 -18.40 -3.06 -5.00
N GLU A 179 -19.53 -2.94 -4.31
CA GLU A 179 -19.58 -2.75 -2.85
C GLU A 179 -18.88 -3.89 -2.10
N HIS A 180 -19.10 -5.15 -2.53
CA HIS A 180 -18.44 -6.29 -1.92
C HIS A 180 -16.93 -6.29 -2.15
N ARG A 181 -16.47 -5.93 -3.36
CA ARG A 181 -15.04 -5.77 -3.65
C ARG A 181 -14.39 -4.69 -2.80
N GLU A 182 -15.08 -3.56 -2.61
CA GLU A 182 -14.62 -2.46 -1.75
C GLU A 182 -14.57 -2.89 -0.26
N ALA A 183 -15.54 -3.66 0.21
CA ALA A 183 -15.54 -4.23 1.56
C ALA A 183 -14.35 -5.17 1.77
N LEU A 184 -14.07 -6.07 0.82
CA LEU A 184 -12.89 -6.94 0.87
C LEU A 184 -11.58 -6.13 0.84
N ALA A 185 -11.49 -5.08 0.02
CA ALA A 185 -10.33 -4.21 -0.03
C ALA A 185 -10.09 -3.47 1.30
N LYS A 186 -11.16 -3.04 2.00
CA LYS A 186 -11.07 -2.46 3.35
C LYS A 186 -10.58 -3.49 4.37
N ASN A 187 -11.08 -4.72 4.31
CA ASN A 187 -10.62 -5.81 5.18
C ASN A 187 -9.13 -6.14 4.95
N ALA A 188 -8.71 -6.20 3.68
CA ALA A 188 -7.31 -6.39 3.31
C ALA A 188 -6.40 -5.33 3.93
N LYS A 189 -6.86 -4.07 3.93
CA LYS A 189 -6.12 -2.98 4.55
C LYS A 189 -6.00 -3.14 6.06
N ALA A 190 -7.06 -3.57 6.73
CA ALA A 190 -7.04 -3.81 8.18
C ALA A 190 -6.06 -4.93 8.56
N LEU A 191 -6.04 -6.03 7.80
CA LEU A 191 -5.10 -7.13 7.99
C LEU A 191 -3.64 -6.71 7.74
N TYR A 192 -3.38 -5.93 6.69
CA TYR A 192 -2.06 -5.34 6.44
C TYR A 192 -1.60 -4.45 7.60
N ILE A 193 -2.49 -3.61 8.15
CA ILE A 193 -2.16 -2.74 9.29
C ILE A 193 -1.75 -3.59 10.50
N LYS A 194 -2.48 -4.67 10.79
CA LYS A 194 -2.11 -5.60 11.87
C LYS A 194 -0.73 -6.22 11.67
N CYS A 195 -0.40 -6.65 10.45
CA CYS A 195 0.94 -7.18 10.14
C CYS A 195 2.03 -6.13 10.31
N ARG A 196 1.81 -4.91 9.80
CA ARG A 196 2.75 -3.79 9.95
C ARG A 196 3.00 -3.46 11.42
N ASP A 197 1.94 -3.41 12.22
CA ASP A 197 2.04 -3.08 13.63
C ASP A 197 2.77 -4.20 14.40
N ALA A 198 2.55 -5.47 14.07
CA ALA A 198 3.32 -6.58 14.62
C ALA A 198 4.83 -6.48 14.29
N VAL A 199 5.21 -6.11 13.06
CA VAL A 199 6.62 -5.87 12.70
C VAL A 199 7.21 -4.69 13.48
N LYS A 200 6.43 -3.63 13.73
CA LYS A 200 6.86 -2.50 14.57
C LYS A 200 7.01 -2.87 16.04
N ASP A 201 6.15 -3.74 16.56
CA ASP A 201 6.27 -4.24 17.93
C ASP A 201 7.56 -5.04 18.10
N VAL A 202 7.86 -5.93 17.14
CA VAL A 202 9.15 -6.64 17.06
C VAL A 202 10.31 -5.64 17.05
N GLN A 203 10.29 -4.66 16.15
CA GLN A 203 11.32 -3.60 16.07
C GLN A 203 11.50 -2.88 17.42
N SER A 204 10.41 -2.48 18.07
CA SER A 204 10.42 -1.79 19.37
C SER A 204 11.02 -2.66 20.48
N ASP A 205 10.66 -3.93 20.52
CA ASP A 205 11.18 -4.89 21.50
C ASP A 205 12.68 -5.10 21.36
N PHE A 206 13.17 -5.29 20.14
CA PHE A 206 14.60 -5.48 19.87
C PHE A 206 15.40 -4.20 20.15
N ASN A 207 14.88 -3.02 19.78
CA ASN A 207 15.50 -1.75 20.13
C ASN A 207 15.54 -1.50 21.65
N LYS A 208 14.50 -1.88 22.40
CA LYS A 208 14.50 -1.80 23.87
C LYS A 208 15.52 -2.75 24.49
N LYS A 209 15.66 -3.98 23.96
CA LYS A 209 16.66 -4.95 24.43
C LYS A 209 18.08 -4.44 24.21
N LEU A 210 18.36 -3.89 23.02
CA LEU A 210 19.67 -3.32 22.70
C LEU A 210 20.05 -2.18 23.66
N LYS A 211 19.11 -1.28 23.98
CA LYS A 211 19.33 -0.17 24.93
C LYS A 211 19.52 -0.60 26.39
N ARG A 212 19.13 -1.82 26.75
CA ARG A 212 19.30 -2.37 28.11
C ARG A 212 20.62 -3.12 28.30
N GLN A 213 21.38 -3.34 27.23
CA GLN A 213 22.68 -4.00 27.33
C GLN A 213 23.69 -3.05 27.98
N ASN A 214 24.35 -3.53 29.04
CA ASN A 214 25.38 -2.79 29.75
C ASN A 214 26.75 -3.07 29.09
N GLY A 215 27.64 -2.08 29.07
CA GLY A 215 29.01 -2.25 28.56
C GLY A 215 29.18 -2.07 27.05
N VAL A 216 28.18 -1.54 26.35
CA VAL A 216 28.23 -1.24 24.91
C VAL A 216 28.40 0.27 24.70
N SER A 217 29.27 0.68 23.77
CA SER A 217 29.41 2.09 23.38
C SER A 217 28.11 2.66 22.78
N GLU A 218 27.80 3.92 23.08
CA GLU A 218 26.61 4.61 22.57
C GLU A 218 26.58 4.67 21.03
N ASP A 219 27.76 4.87 20.42
CA ASP A 219 27.90 4.87 18.95
C ASP A 219 27.57 3.52 18.33
N LEU A 220 27.97 2.43 19.00
CA LEU A 220 27.63 1.05 18.59
C LEU A 220 26.12 0.83 18.68
N VAL A 221 25.49 1.22 19.79
CA VAL A 221 24.04 1.12 19.98
C VAL A 221 23.29 1.90 18.89
N PHE A 222 23.76 3.11 18.55
CA PHE A 222 23.15 3.92 17.51
C PHE A 222 23.26 3.27 16.12
N ASN A 223 24.42 2.73 15.78
CA ASN A 223 24.64 2.04 14.50
C ASN A 223 23.80 0.75 14.40
N LEU A 224 23.76 -0.06 15.46
CA LEU A 224 22.96 -1.28 15.51
C LEU A 224 21.46 -0.99 15.44
N THR A 225 20.98 0.06 16.10
CA THR A 225 19.59 0.51 16.01
C THR A 225 19.22 0.87 14.56
N LYS A 226 20.10 1.56 13.83
CA LYS A 226 19.88 1.85 12.40
C LYS A 226 19.79 0.59 11.56
N GLN A 227 20.64 -0.41 11.82
CA GLN A 227 20.63 -1.67 11.09
C GLN A 227 19.36 -2.49 11.39
N ILE A 228 18.93 -2.58 12.65
CA ILE A 228 17.66 -3.21 13.04
C ILE A 228 16.48 -2.55 12.31
N ASN A 229 16.45 -1.22 12.30
CA ASN A 229 15.39 -0.47 11.62
C ASN A 229 15.40 -0.74 10.11
N ALA A 230 16.58 -0.78 9.48
CA ALA A 230 16.69 -1.09 8.05
C ALA A 230 16.14 -2.49 7.72
N ILE A 231 16.46 -3.51 8.53
CA ILE A 231 15.94 -4.88 8.35
C ILE A 231 14.40 -4.90 8.49
N CYS A 232 13.85 -4.26 9.51
CA CYS A 232 12.39 -4.20 9.70
C CYS A 232 11.67 -3.40 8.61
N ASP A 233 12.33 -2.37 8.06
CA ASP A 233 11.79 -1.60 6.93
C ASP A 233 11.72 -2.44 5.64
N GLU A 234 12.67 -3.35 5.41
CA GLU A 234 12.62 -4.32 4.31
C GLU A 234 11.38 -5.21 4.41
N TYR A 235 11.11 -5.79 5.59
CA TYR A 235 9.90 -6.61 5.82
C TYR A 235 8.60 -5.81 5.69
N GLN A 236 8.57 -4.54 6.14
CA GLN A 236 7.42 -3.67 5.92
C GLN A 236 7.17 -3.39 4.45
N ASN A 237 8.23 -3.22 3.65
CA ASN A 237 8.12 -3.05 2.20
C ASN A 237 7.63 -4.32 1.51
N GLU A 238 8.12 -5.49 1.92
CA GLU A 238 7.62 -6.78 1.43
C GLU A 238 6.12 -6.95 1.73
N ALA A 239 5.71 -6.72 2.98
CA ALA A 239 4.31 -6.80 3.39
C ALA A 239 3.43 -5.83 2.58
N LYS A 240 3.97 -4.63 2.26
CA LYS A 240 3.28 -3.65 1.42
C LYS A 240 3.14 -4.13 -0.03
N LEU A 241 4.18 -4.73 -0.61
CA LEU A 241 4.12 -5.29 -1.96
C LEU A 241 3.04 -6.38 -2.06
N ILE A 242 3.01 -7.31 -1.09
CA ILE A 242 2.00 -8.36 -1.02
C ILE A 242 0.59 -7.77 -0.91
N TYR A 243 0.42 -6.76 -0.05
CA TYR A 243 -0.84 -6.04 0.08
C TYR A 243 -1.25 -5.34 -1.22
N ASP A 244 -0.34 -4.64 -1.89
CA ASP A 244 -0.64 -3.89 -3.11
C ASP A 244 -1.04 -4.85 -4.26
N THR A 245 -0.33 -5.98 -4.41
CA THR A 245 -0.71 -7.04 -5.35
C THR A 245 -2.12 -7.56 -5.09
N LYS A 246 -2.44 -7.86 -3.83
CA LYS A 246 -3.78 -8.34 -3.44
C LYS A 246 -4.84 -7.27 -3.59
N HIS A 247 -4.55 -6.02 -3.23
CA HIS A 247 -5.49 -4.92 -3.38
C HIS A 247 -5.87 -4.68 -4.86
N ASN A 248 -4.89 -4.73 -5.76
CA ASN A 248 -5.14 -4.60 -7.19
C ASN A 248 -6.00 -5.76 -7.73
N GLU A 249 -5.75 -6.99 -7.28
CA GLU A 249 -6.60 -8.15 -7.57
C GLU A 249 -8.06 -7.91 -7.14
N LEU A 250 -8.26 -7.40 -5.91
CA LEU A 250 -9.60 -7.14 -5.34
C LEU A 250 -10.40 -6.07 -6.09
N VAL A 251 -9.75 -4.96 -6.42
CA VAL A 251 -10.39 -3.81 -7.08
C VAL A 251 -10.52 -4.03 -8.59
N GLY A 252 -9.67 -4.86 -9.19
CA GLY A 252 -9.66 -5.17 -10.62
C GLY A 252 -9.14 -4.00 -11.45
N LYS A 253 -7.97 -3.48 -11.07
CA LYS A 253 -7.20 -2.51 -11.88
C LYS A 253 -6.14 -3.20 -12.71
#